data_AF-A0AAE3FPE9-F1
#
_entry.id   AF-A0AAE3FPE9-F1
#
_cell.length_a   1.000
_cell.length_b   1.000
_cell.length_c   1.000
_cell.angle_alpha   90.00
_cell.angle_beta   90.00
_cell.angle_gamma   90.00
#
_symmetry.space_group_name_H-M   'P 1'
#
loop_
_entity.id
_entity.type
_entity.pdbx_description
1 polymer ?
#
loop_
_entity_poly.entity_id
_entity_poly.type
_entity_poly.pdbx_seq_one_letter_code
_entity_poly.pdbx_strand_id
1 'polypeptide(L)'
;MQTHIVPVGFDYDRLIAPLVRDQQDVDRVILLEGAVGSEENVEYAQNLSQKLDKDFQNLLGAETERFVIEDVYDYDVAFEQAFDLINAELDRGNEVWVNISAMPRTISFAFATAAHSIMVERQEDRDKIHTYYTAPEKYLETELAKELRKQRELLETLQNEEAVPDDQIDKRLDSATDLLSEFDERGTTIGAKEIDGTHIVELPVASFSNVKPFEELILFTLGEHGEFESVSELAEALARELNEEYTDSFRSKVIYNVDLLGPGGKGYIEQESQGKSHRTRLSRIGELWVRAHSDDSE
;
A
#
# COMPACT_ATOMS: atom_id res chain seq x y z
N MET A 1 12.20 0.31 -15.03
CA MET A 1 10.87 0.87 -15.26
C MET A 1 10.02 0.58 -14.03
N GLN A 2 9.14 1.50 -13.64
CA GLN A 2 8.19 1.31 -12.54
C GLN A 2 6.90 0.70 -13.07
N THR A 3 6.61 -0.54 -12.66
CA THR A 3 5.42 -1.30 -13.05
C THR A 3 4.46 -1.37 -11.87
N HIS A 4 3.27 -0.79 -12.02
CA HIS A 4 2.22 -0.84 -11.01
C HIS A 4 1.25 -1.98 -11.29
N ILE A 5 1.04 -2.86 -10.31
CA ILE A 5 -0.02 -3.85 -10.34
C ILE A 5 -1.22 -3.25 -9.61
N VAL A 6 -2.30 -3.01 -10.36
CA VAL A 6 -3.45 -2.22 -9.91
C VAL A 6 -4.71 -3.08 -9.93
N PRO A 7 -5.30 -3.39 -8.75
CA PRO A 7 -6.50 -4.21 -8.67
C PRO A 7 -7.74 -3.41 -9.08
N VAL A 8 -8.35 -3.73 -10.21
CA VAL A 8 -9.56 -3.06 -10.65
C VAL A 8 -10.76 -3.65 -9.92
N GLY A 9 -11.24 -2.91 -8.93
CA GLY A 9 -12.47 -3.22 -8.19
C GLY A 9 -13.59 -2.26 -8.56
N PHE A 10 -14.25 -1.73 -7.53
CA PHE A 10 -15.26 -0.68 -7.66
C PHE A 10 -14.70 0.68 -7.26
N ASP A 11 -13.40 0.92 -7.38
CA ASP A 11 -12.77 2.16 -6.92
C ASP A 11 -11.92 2.78 -8.01
N TYR A 12 -12.16 4.05 -8.30
CA TYR A 12 -11.38 4.81 -9.28
C TYR A 12 -10.28 5.63 -8.60
N ASP A 13 -10.68 6.55 -7.71
CA ASP A 13 -9.81 7.61 -7.19
C ASP A 13 -8.58 7.03 -6.48
N ARG A 14 -8.76 5.96 -5.70
CA ARG A 14 -7.68 5.33 -4.93
C ARG A 14 -6.61 4.64 -5.79
N LEU A 15 -6.90 4.38 -7.06
CA LEU A 15 -5.99 3.65 -7.96
C LEU A 15 -5.09 4.59 -8.75
N ILE A 16 -5.55 5.79 -9.06
CA ILE A 16 -4.83 6.74 -9.93
C ILE A 16 -4.52 8.09 -9.28
N ALA A 17 -5.43 8.62 -8.45
CA ALA A 17 -5.26 9.97 -7.87
C ALA A 17 -3.98 10.12 -7.02
N PRO A 18 -3.58 9.13 -6.19
CA PRO A 18 -2.31 9.20 -5.46
C PRO A 18 -1.10 9.35 -6.38
N LEU A 19 -1.06 8.56 -7.46
CA LEU A 19 0.07 8.55 -8.39
C LEU A 19 0.22 9.90 -9.10
N VAL A 20 -0.90 10.50 -9.48
CA VAL A 20 -0.91 11.84 -10.11
C VAL A 20 -0.56 12.94 -9.09
N ARG A 21 -1.17 12.91 -7.90
CA ARG A 21 -0.98 13.97 -6.88
C ARG A 21 0.45 13.98 -6.34
N ASP A 22 1.03 12.80 -6.12
CA ASP A 22 2.38 12.65 -5.58
C ASP A 22 3.46 12.62 -6.67
N GLN A 23 3.08 12.83 -7.95
CA GLN A 23 3.98 12.84 -9.11
C GLN A 23 4.87 11.59 -9.18
N GLN A 24 4.26 10.43 -8.97
CA GLN A 24 4.95 9.14 -9.07
C GLN A 24 5.33 8.85 -10.52
N ASP A 25 6.51 8.26 -10.73
CA ASP A 25 6.94 7.79 -12.03
C ASP A 25 6.21 6.49 -12.35
N VAL A 26 5.38 6.47 -13.39
CA VAL A 26 4.61 5.27 -13.76
C VAL A 26 4.87 4.94 -15.21
N ASP A 27 5.75 3.96 -15.45
CA ASP A 27 6.09 3.54 -16.81
C ASP A 27 5.07 2.54 -17.36
N ARG A 28 4.59 1.62 -16.52
CA ARG A 28 3.67 0.55 -16.91
C ARG A 28 2.66 0.22 -15.81
N VAL A 29 1.46 -0.16 -16.20
CA VAL A 29 0.37 -0.55 -15.31
C VAL A 29 -0.23 -1.87 -15.76
N ILE A 30 -0.34 -2.82 -14.83
CA ILE A 30 -1.04 -4.08 -15.00
C ILE A 30 -2.36 -3.99 -14.24
N LEU A 31 -3.45 -3.82 -14.96
CA LEU A 31 -4.81 -3.74 -14.45
C LEU A 31 -5.34 -5.16 -14.20
N LEU A 32 -5.54 -5.52 -12.93
CA LEU A 32 -6.13 -6.81 -12.57
C LEU A 32 -7.65 -6.74 -12.72
N GLU A 33 -8.22 -7.58 -13.56
CA GLU A 33 -9.66 -7.66 -13.80
C GLU A 33 -10.22 -8.96 -13.22
N GLY A 34 -11.23 -8.87 -12.36
CA GLY A 34 -11.91 -10.06 -11.82
C GLY A 34 -12.97 -10.59 -12.77
N ALA A 35 -13.00 -11.90 -13.00
CA ALA A 35 -13.99 -12.54 -13.88
C ALA A 35 -15.29 -12.99 -13.16
N VAL A 36 -15.39 -12.83 -11.83
CA VAL A 36 -16.51 -13.36 -11.02
C VAL A 36 -17.48 -12.26 -10.60
N GLY A 37 -18.76 -12.45 -10.89
CA GLY A 37 -19.85 -11.57 -10.46
C GLY A 37 -21.15 -11.78 -11.25
N SER A 38 -22.17 -10.98 -10.97
CA SER A 38 -23.30 -10.80 -11.90
C SER A 38 -22.81 -10.12 -13.18
N GLU A 39 -23.54 -10.26 -14.29
CA GLU A 39 -23.25 -9.56 -15.55
C GLU A 39 -23.07 -8.04 -15.32
N GLU A 40 -23.90 -7.45 -14.47
CA GLU A 40 -23.85 -6.03 -14.08
C GLU A 40 -22.55 -5.66 -13.35
N ASN A 41 -22.05 -6.51 -12.45
CA ASN A 41 -20.78 -6.27 -11.75
C ASN A 41 -19.59 -6.33 -12.73
N VAL A 42 -19.65 -7.26 -13.68
CA VAL A 42 -18.62 -7.41 -14.72
C VAL A 42 -18.63 -6.20 -15.65
N GLU A 43 -19.81 -5.76 -16.11
CA GLU A 43 -19.94 -4.57 -16.96
C GLU A 43 -19.42 -3.32 -16.26
N TYR A 44 -19.76 -3.14 -14.98
CA TYR A 44 -19.30 -2.01 -14.19
C TYR A 44 -17.77 -2.01 -14.02
N ALA A 45 -17.18 -3.14 -13.65
CA ALA A 45 -15.73 -3.28 -13.52
C ALA A 45 -15.01 -3.06 -14.87
N GLN A 46 -15.60 -3.52 -15.98
CA GLN A 46 -15.06 -3.29 -17.33
C GLN A 46 -15.10 -1.81 -17.73
N ASN A 47 -16.19 -1.10 -17.43
CA ASN A 47 -16.29 0.34 -17.70
C ASN A 47 -15.23 1.11 -16.91
N LEU A 48 -15.06 0.76 -15.64
CA LEU A 48 -14.06 1.38 -14.79
C LEU A 48 -12.63 1.06 -15.24
N SER A 49 -12.36 -0.19 -15.62
CA SER A 49 -11.08 -0.61 -16.19
C SER A 49 -10.74 0.19 -17.46
N GLN A 50 -11.70 0.31 -18.39
CA GLN A 50 -11.50 1.09 -19.62
C GLN A 50 -11.24 2.58 -19.35
N LYS A 51 -11.84 3.13 -18.30
CA LYS A 51 -11.59 4.50 -17.87
C LYS A 51 -10.18 4.64 -17.31
N LEU A 52 -9.80 3.78 -16.36
CA LEU A 52 -8.45 3.74 -15.77
C LEU A 52 -7.38 3.57 -16.84
N ASP A 53 -7.56 2.64 -17.77
CA ASP A 53 -6.69 2.39 -18.91
C ASP A 53 -6.37 3.68 -19.70
N LYS A 54 -7.41 4.43 -20.06
CA LYS A 54 -7.26 5.72 -20.75
C LYS A 54 -6.59 6.76 -19.88
N ASP A 55 -6.92 6.83 -18.60
CA ASP A 55 -6.41 7.88 -17.72
C ASP A 55 -4.95 7.63 -17.31
N PHE A 56 -4.53 6.38 -17.14
CA PHE A 56 -3.12 6.02 -16.97
C PHE A 56 -2.29 6.43 -18.20
N GLN A 57 -2.79 6.17 -19.40
CA GLN A 57 -2.13 6.60 -20.64
C GLN A 57 -2.10 8.13 -20.78
N ASN A 58 -3.21 8.81 -20.54
CA ASN A 58 -3.35 10.25 -20.78
C ASN A 58 -2.68 11.12 -19.72
N LEU A 59 -2.79 10.75 -18.44
CA LEU A 59 -2.32 11.56 -17.31
C LEU A 59 -0.90 11.22 -16.91
N LEU A 60 -0.50 9.94 -17.02
CA LEU A 60 0.79 9.45 -16.54
C LEU A 60 1.70 8.98 -17.69
N GLY A 61 1.18 8.83 -18.92
CA GLY A 61 1.97 8.36 -20.05
C GLY A 61 2.34 6.87 -19.98
N ALA A 62 1.67 6.12 -19.09
CA ALA A 62 2.02 4.74 -18.80
C ALA A 62 1.50 3.78 -19.89
N GLU A 63 2.27 2.72 -20.15
CA GLU A 63 1.78 1.56 -20.90
C GLU A 63 0.81 0.75 -20.03
N THR A 64 -0.28 0.25 -20.59
CA THR A 64 -1.29 -0.50 -19.84
C THR A 64 -1.47 -1.91 -20.38
N GLU A 65 -1.56 -2.88 -19.47
CA GLU A 65 -1.89 -4.27 -19.76
C GLU A 65 -3.01 -4.74 -18.83
N ARG A 66 -3.86 -5.64 -19.32
CA ARG A 66 -4.94 -6.24 -18.52
C ARG A 66 -4.58 -7.67 -18.18
N PHE A 67 -4.77 -8.02 -16.92
CA PHE A 67 -4.54 -9.36 -16.41
C PHE A 67 -5.82 -9.88 -15.75
N VAL A 68 -6.34 -11.00 -16.23
CA VAL A 68 -7.62 -11.54 -15.75
C VAL A 68 -7.38 -12.53 -14.61
N ILE A 69 -8.10 -12.33 -13.51
CA ILE A 69 -8.18 -13.26 -12.38
C ILE A 69 -9.49 -14.02 -12.49
N GLU A 70 -9.41 -15.33 -12.74
CA GLU A 70 -10.58 -16.18 -12.98
C GLU A 70 -11.49 -16.28 -11.77
N ASP A 71 -10.93 -16.49 -10.57
CA ASP A 71 -11.67 -16.51 -9.32
C ASP A 71 -11.05 -15.55 -8.30
N VAL A 72 -11.74 -14.45 -8.03
CA VAL A 72 -11.27 -13.43 -7.07
C VAL A 72 -11.38 -13.87 -5.61
N TYR A 73 -11.97 -15.04 -5.35
CA TYR A 73 -12.14 -15.63 -4.02
C TYR A 73 -11.23 -16.84 -3.79
N ASP A 74 -10.48 -17.29 -4.80
CA ASP A 74 -9.47 -18.33 -4.65
C ASP A 74 -8.12 -17.69 -4.26
N TYR A 75 -7.80 -17.80 -2.97
CA TYR A 75 -6.56 -17.24 -2.42
C TYR A 75 -5.31 -17.91 -3.01
N ASP A 76 -5.34 -19.24 -3.17
CA ASP A 76 -4.15 -20.01 -3.54
C ASP A 76 -3.80 -19.71 -5.01
N VAL A 77 -4.80 -19.70 -5.88
CA VAL A 77 -4.62 -19.32 -7.30
C VAL A 77 -4.18 -17.87 -7.43
N ALA A 78 -4.80 -16.94 -6.69
CA ALA A 78 -4.41 -15.54 -6.71
C ALA A 78 -2.96 -15.34 -6.24
N PHE A 79 -2.52 -16.11 -5.23
CA PHE A 79 -1.15 -16.07 -4.74
C PHE A 79 -0.16 -16.58 -5.79
N GLU A 80 -0.44 -17.74 -6.42
CA GLU A 80 0.41 -18.28 -7.50
C GLU A 80 0.54 -17.29 -8.66
N GLN A 81 -0.58 -16.71 -9.11
CA GLN A 81 -0.58 -15.70 -10.17
C GLN A 81 0.18 -14.43 -9.79
N ALA A 82 -0.01 -13.93 -8.57
CA ALA A 82 0.74 -12.77 -8.08
C ALA A 82 2.24 -13.06 -8.02
N PHE A 83 2.62 -14.24 -7.52
CA PHE A 83 4.00 -14.64 -7.39
C PHE A 83 4.70 -14.73 -8.74
N ASP A 84 4.05 -15.36 -9.73
CA ASP A 84 4.57 -15.45 -11.10
C ASP A 84 4.65 -14.08 -11.78
N LEU A 85 3.61 -13.25 -11.63
CA LEU A 85 3.54 -11.93 -12.23
C LEU A 85 4.65 -11.00 -11.70
N ILE A 86 4.82 -10.95 -10.38
CA ILE A 86 5.83 -10.10 -9.74
C ILE A 86 7.24 -10.57 -10.15
N ASN A 87 7.52 -11.88 -10.09
CA ASN A 87 8.84 -12.40 -10.52
C ASN A 87 9.12 -12.13 -11.99
N ALA A 88 8.13 -12.27 -12.87
CA ALA A 88 8.31 -11.97 -14.29
C ALA A 88 8.70 -10.52 -14.55
N GLU A 89 8.18 -9.57 -13.77
CA GLU A 89 8.58 -8.16 -13.86
C GLU A 89 9.98 -7.91 -13.27
N LEU A 90 10.29 -8.52 -12.13
CA LEU A 90 11.64 -8.42 -11.53
C LEU A 90 12.72 -9.02 -12.45
N ASP A 91 12.43 -10.12 -13.13
CA ASP A 91 13.34 -10.77 -14.08
C ASP A 91 13.61 -9.91 -15.33
N ARG A 92 12.70 -8.99 -15.66
CA ARG A 92 12.91 -7.94 -16.68
C ARG A 92 13.72 -6.76 -16.15
N GLY A 93 14.05 -6.76 -14.86
CA GLY A 93 14.74 -5.65 -14.18
C GLY A 93 13.82 -4.49 -13.82
N ASN A 94 12.51 -4.72 -13.75
CA ASN A 94 11.54 -3.70 -13.37
C ASN A 94 11.43 -3.57 -11.84
N GLU A 95 11.00 -2.39 -11.41
CA GLU A 95 10.53 -2.12 -10.05
C GLU A 95 9.02 -2.35 -10.03
N VAL A 96 8.52 -3.01 -8.98
CA VAL A 96 7.14 -3.50 -8.91
C VAL A 96 6.41 -2.84 -7.74
N TRP A 97 5.31 -2.17 -8.05
CA TRP A 97 4.45 -1.47 -7.10
C TRP A 97 3.07 -2.13 -7.04
N VAL A 98 2.80 -2.85 -5.97
CA VAL A 98 1.56 -3.62 -5.75
C VAL A 98 0.57 -2.77 -4.96
N ASN A 99 -0.48 -2.30 -5.64
CA ASN A 99 -1.58 -1.62 -4.98
C ASN A 99 -2.54 -2.65 -4.36
N ILE A 100 -2.91 -2.49 -3.10
CA ILE A 100 -3.85 -3.38 -2.40
C ILE A 100 -5.12 -2.67 -1.93
N SER A 101 -5.43 -1.51 -2.54
CA SER A 101 -6.51 -0.63 -2.10
C SER A 101 -7.90 -1.12 -2.50
N ALA A 102 -8.00 -1.85 -3.61
CA ALA A 102 -9.27 -2.31 -4.18
C ALA A 102 -9.27 -3.84 -4.38
N MET A 103 -10.36 -4.34 -4.99
CA MET A 103 -10.74 -5.76 -5.09
C MET A 103 -11.09 -6.43 -3.74
N PRO A 104 -11.67 -7.66 -3.77
CA PRO A 104 -11.87 -8.44 -2.55
C PRO A 104 -10.57 -8.66 -1.79
N ARG A 105 -10.67 -8.70 -0.45
CA ARG A 105 -9.52 -8.87 0.45
C ARG A 105 -8.67 -10.10 0.12
N THR A 106 -9.28 -11.15 -0.44
CA THR A 106 -8.57 -12.34 -0.89
C THR A 106 -7.44 -11.99 -1.86
N ILE A 107 -7.73 -11.16 -2.87
CA ILE A 107 -6.73 -10.70 -3.84
C ILE A 107 -5.71 -9.79 -3.18
N SER A 108 -6.17 -8.79 -2.42
CA SER A 108 -5.29 -7.85 -1.73
C SER A 108 -4.27 -8.57 -0.84
N PHE A 109 -4.72 -9.56 -0.06
CA PHE A 109 -3.85 -10.35 0.82
C PHE A 109 -2.97 -11.33 0.04
N ALA A 110 -3.47 -11.97 -1.01
CA ALA A 110 -2.67 -12.88 -1.81
C ALA A 110 -1.49 -12.14 -2.48
N PHE A 111 -1.76 -10.98 -3.08
CA PHE A 111 -0.74 -10.16 -3.73
C PHE A 111 0.26 -9.55 -2.74
N ALA A 112 -0.22 -9.03 -1.60
CA ALA A 112 0.67 -8.56 -0.53
C ALA A 112 1.55 -9.70 0.01
N THR A 113 0.99 -10.89 0.22
CA THR A 113 1.74 -12.05 0.72
C THR A 113 2.76 -12.53 -0.31
N ALA A 114 2.41 -12.56 -1.60
CA ALA A 114 3.34 -12.93 -2.66
C ALA A 114 4.51 -11.94 -2.77
N ALA A 115 4.22 -10.63 -2.77
CA ALA A 115 5.23 -9.59 -2.76
C ALA A 115 6.19 -9.75 -1.56
N HIS A 116 5.63 -9.99 -0.36
CA HIS A 116 6.44 -10.26 0.84
C HIS A 116 7.30 -11.52 0.69
N SER A 117 6.71 -12.65 0.29
CA SER A 117 7.47 -13.89 0.08
C SER A 117 8.65 -13.67 -0.87
N ILE A 118 8.44 -12.97 -1.98
CA ILE A 118 9.50 -12.67 -2.95
C ILE A 118 10.57 -11.77 -2.34
N MET A 119 10.21 -10.73 -1.57
CA MET A 119 11.18 -9.89 -0.87
C MET A 119 12.07 -10.66 0.11
N VAL A 120 11.55 -11.75 0.68
CA VAL A 120 12.32 -12.63 1.59
C VAL A 120 13.23 -13.58 0.79
N GLU A 121 12.75 -14.10 -0.33
CA GLU A 121 13.46 -15.06 -1.17
C GLU A 121 14.53 -14.41 -2.06
N ARG A 122 14.28 -13.19 -2.56
CA ARG A 122 15.13 -12.40 -3.47
C ARG A 122 15.62 -11.14 -2.76
N GLN A 123 16.52 -11.30 -1.81
CA GLN A 123 17.00 -10.19 -0.97
C GLN A 123 17.62 -9.04 -1.79
N GLU A 124 18.29 -9.35 -2.91
CA GLU A 124 18.87 -8.34 -3.81
C GLU A 124 17.85 -7.49 -4.59
N ASP A 125 16.59 -7.93 -4.67
CA ASP A 125 15.51 -7.22 -5.34
C ASP A 125 14.51 -6.62 -4.33
N ARG A 126 14.79 -6.71 -3.03
CA ARG A 126 13.88 -6.29 -1.96
C ARG A 126 13.53 -4.81 -2.03
N ASP A 127 14.46 -3.97 -2.43
CA ASP A 127 14.28 -2.52 -2.59
C ASP A 127 13.51 -2.15 -3.87
N LYS A 128 13.16 -3.13 -4.71
CA LYS A 128 12.40 -2.94 -5.94
C LYS A 128 10.94 -3.37 -5.83
N ILE A 129 10.51 -3.85 -4.67
CA ILE A 129 9.16 -4.40 -4.46
C ILE A 129 8.48 -3.54 -3.41
N HIS A 130 7.41 -2.88 -3.81
CA HIS A 130 6.64 -1.97 -2.98
C HIS A 130 5.21 -2.48 -2.89
N THR A 131 4.67 -2.64 -1.70
CA THR A 131 3.25 -2.93 -1.50
C THR A 131 2.61 -1.73 -0.83
N TYR A 132 1.53 -1.19 -1.38
CA TYR A 132 0.97 0.05 -0.87
C TYR A 132 -0.55 0.08 -0.84
N TYR A 133 -1.05 0.92 0.07
CA TYR A 133 -2.45 1.18 0.28
C TYR A 133 -2.74 2.68 0.21
N THR A 134 -3.89 3.02 -0.37
CA THR A 134 -4.43 4.38 -0.39
C THR A 134 -5.74 4.42 0.39
N ALA A 135 -5.77 5.27 1.41
CA ALA A 135 -6.98 5.54 2.17
C ALA A 135 -7.93 6.44 1.36
N PRO A 136 -9.25 6.17 1.32
CA PRO A 136 -10.20 7.08 0.73
C PRO A 136 -10.44 8.31 1.61
N GLU A 137 -10.84 9.42 1.00
CA GLU A 137 -11.35 10.59 1.75
C GLU A 137 -12.78 10.31 2.26
N LYS A 138 -13.59 9.61 1.45
CA LYS A 138 -15.00 9.31 1.75
C LYS A 138 -15.45 7.97 1.15
N TYR A 139 -16.37 7.31 1.84
CA TYR A 139 -17.08 6.09 1.41
C TYR A 139 -18.49 6.44 0.91
N LEU A 140 -18.81 6.10 -0.34
CA LEU A 140 -20.10 6.40 -0.98
C LEU A 140 -21.23 5.47 -0.53
N GLU A 141 -20.91 4.26 -0.08
CA GLU A 141 -21.90 3.25 0.34
C GLU A 141 -22.79 3.77 1.48
N THR A 142 -22.22 4.59 2.36
CA THR A 142 -22.97 5.21 3.45
C THR A 142 -23.95 6.26 2.93
N GLU A 143 -23.57 7.03 1.91
CA GLU A 143 -24.46 8.03 1.29
C GLU A 143 -25.54 7.35 0.45
N LEU A 144 -25.21 6.28 -0.29
CA LEU A 144 -26.16 5.44 -1.02
C LEU A 144 -27.20 4.84 -0.06
N ALA A 145 -26.76 4.27 1.06
CA ALA A 145 -27.66 3.72 2.06
C ALA A 145 -28.54 4.79 2.73
N LYS A 146 -28.01 6.00 2.97
CA LYS A 146 -28.80 7.12 3.49
C LYS A 146 -29.85 7.55 2.48
N GLU A 147 -29.49 7.69 1.21
CA GLU A 147 -30.42 8.13 0.19
C GLU A 147 -31.50 7.07 -0.05
N LEU A 148 -31.15 5.79 -0.14
CA LEU A 148 -32.12 4.71 -0.27
C LEU A 148 -33.14 4.68 0.89
N ARG A 149 -32.71 4.97 2.12
CA ARG A 149 -33.63 5.09 3.27
C ARG A 149 -34.61 6.24 3.10
N LYS A 150 -34.12 7.42 2.65
CA LYS A 150 -34.99 8.58 2.39
C LYS A 150 -35.96 8.34 1.22
N GLN A 151 -35.51 7.62 0.19
CA GLN A 151 -36.37 7.21 -0.92
C GLN A 151 -37.45 6.23 -0.45
N ARG A 152 -37.10 5.28 0.42
CA ARG A 152 -38.08 4.38 1.04
C ARG A 152 -39.12 5.15 1.85
N GLU A 153 -38.70 6.10 2.68
CA GLU A 153 -39.63 6.97 3.45
C GLU A 153 -40.57 7.74 2.53
N LEU A 154 -40.06 8.29 1.42
CA LEU A 154 -40.88 8.94 0.40
C LEU A 154 -41.93 7.98 -0.20
N LEU A 155 -41.52 6.76 -0.57
CA LEU A 155 -42.41 5.75 -1.11
C LEU A 155 -43.47 5.29 -0.10
N GLU A 156 -43.12 5.18 1.18
CA GLU A 156 -44.05 4.87 2.27
C GLU A 156 -45.10 5.99 2.43
N THR A 157 -44.70 7.26 2.36
CA THR A 157 -45.63 8.40 2.39
C THR A 157 -46.60 8.36 1.20
N LEU A 158 -46.09 8.14 -0.01
CA LEU A 158 -46.92 8.03 -1.22
C LEU A 158 -47.88 6.84 -1.15
N GLN A 159 -47.45 5.71 -0.58
CA GLN A 159 -48.28 4.52 -0.41
C GLN A 159 -49.45 4.75 0.56
N ASN A 160 -49.24 5.59 1.59
CA ASN A 160 -50.27 5.94 2.56
C ASN A 160 -51.25 7.02 2.06
N GLU A 161 -51.27 7.29 0.74
CA GLU A 161 -52.09 8.30 0.07
C GLU A 161 -51.90 9.72 0.63
N GLU A 162 -50.76 9.99 1.29
CA GLU A 162 -50.41 11.33 1.73
C GLU A 162 -49.90 12.14 0.53
N ALA A 163 -50.45 13.34 0.35
CA ALA A 163 -49.99 14.24 -0.70
C ALA A 163 -48.56 14.68 -0.40
N VAL A 164 -47.63 14.26 -1.26
CA VAL A 164 -46.25 14.73 -1.22
C VAL A 164 -46.10 15.88 -2.22
N PRO A 165 -45.54 17.02 -1.81
CA PRO A 165 -45.23 18.12 -2.73
C PRO A 165 -44.27 17.69 -3.85
N ASP A 166 -44.51 18.14 -5.09
CA ASP A 166 -43.66 17.81 -6.24
C ASP A 166 -42.19 18.21 -6.02
N ASP A 167 -41.93 19.31 -5.31
CA ASP A 167 -40.55 19.77 -5.00
C ASP A 167 -39.79 18.78 -4.11
N GLN A 168 -40.50 18.02 -3.27
CA GLN A 168 -39.90 16.96 -2.46
C GLN A 168 -39.55 15.73 -3.30
N ILE A 169 -40.34 15.42 -4.33
CA ILE A 169 -40.08 14.35 -5.29
C ILE A 169 -38.89 14.73 -6.18
N ASP A 170 -38.90 15.92 -6.76
CA ASP A 170 -37.83 16.43 -7.62
C ASP A 170 -36.50 16.43 -6.87
N LYS A 171 -36.47 16.97 -5.65
CA LYS A 171 -35.27 16.97 -4.80
C LYS A 171 -34.71 15.56 -4.56
N ARG A 172 -35.60 14.57 -4.43
CA ARG A 172 -35.22 13.18 -4.19
C ARG A 172 -34.70 12.53 -5.47
N LEU A 173 -35.30 12.80 -6.62
CA LEU A 173 -34.81 12.34 -7.91
C LEU A 173 -33.46 12.96 -8.26
N ASP A 174 -33.29 14.27 -8.04
CA ASP A 174 -32.02 14.98 -8.25
C ASP A 174 -30.92 14.37 -7.37
N SER A 175 -31.19 14.21 -6.06
CA SER A 175 -30.22 13.62 -5.13
C SER A 175 -29.81 12.20 -5.51
N ALA A 176 -30.75 11.38 -5.99
CA ALA A 176 -30.46 10.02 -6.44
C ALA A 176 -29.65 10.02 -7.75
N THR A 177 -29.98 10.91 -8.68
CA THR A 177 -29.29 11.03 -9.98
C THR A 177 -27.86 11.50 -9.78
N ASP A 178 -27.64 12.53 -8.95
CA ASP A 178 -26.31 13.03 -8.63
C ASP A 178 -25.46 11.95 -7.96
N LEU A 179 -26.03 11.21 -7.01
CA LEU A 179 -25.31 10.16 -6.28
C LEU A 179 -24.99 8.94 -7.15
N LEU A 180 -25.89 8.56 -8.06
CA LEU A 180 -25.62 7.53 -9.06
C LEU A 180 -24.54 7.98 -10.04
N SER A 181 -24.58 9.23 -10.49
CA SER A 181 -23.53 9.78 -11.36
C SER A 181 -22.16 9.79 -10.66
N GLU A 182 -22.11 10.14 -9.37
CA GLU A 182 -20.86 10.12 -8.59
C GLU A 182 -20.36 8.68 -8.41
N PHE A 183 -21.27 7.74 -8.13
CA PHE A 183 -20.95 6.32 -8.05
C PHE A 183 -20.44 5.80 -9.40
N ASP A 184 -21.12 6.03 -10.51
CA ASP A 184 -20.71 5.58 -11.85
C ASP A 184 -19.36 6.18 -12.29
N GLU A 185 -19.06 7.40 -11.86
CA GLU A 185 -17.81 8.06 -12.21
C GLU A 185 -16.62 7.59 -11.34
N ARG A 186 -16.83 7.39 -10.03
CA ARG A 186 -15.73 7.24 -9.06
C ARG A 186 -15.70 5.90 -8.34
N GLY A 187 -16.82 5.18 -8.35
CA GLY A 187 -16.94 3.92 -7.64
C GLY A 187 -17.54 4.05 -6.23
N THR A 188 -17.12 3.15 -5.35
CA THR A 188 -17.54 3.08 -3.94
C THR A 188 -16.82 4.08 -3.04
N THR A 189 -15.73 4.68 -3.49
CA THR A 189 -14.96 5.65 -2.70
C THR A 189 -14.62 6.91 -3.48
N ILE A 190 -14.34 7.98 -2.74
CA ILE A 190 -13.95 9.29 -3.28
C ILE A 190 -12.62 9.69 -2.70
N GLY A 191 -11.77 10.21 -3.58
CA GLY A 191 -10.51 10.84 -3.28
C GLY A 191 -9.44 9.87 -2.78
N ALA A 192 -8.27 10.45 -2.57
CA ALA A 192 -7.16 9.83 -1.87
C ALA A 192 -6.83 10.72 -0.69
N LYS A 193 -6.85 10.15 0.52
CA LYS A 193 -6.58 10.89 1.74
C LYS A 193 -5.07 11.01 1.94
N GLU A 194 -4.59 12.23 2.09
CA GLU A 194 -3.21 12.51 2.49
C GLU A 194 -2.98 12.09 3.96
N ILE A 195 -1.93 11.31 4.19
CA ILE A 195 -1.48 10.82 5.49
C ILE A 195 0.02 11.09 5.56
N ASP A 196 0.46 11.84 6.56
CA ASP A 196 1.88 12.15 6.78
C ASP A 196 2.61 12.75 5.55
N GLY A 197 1.89 13.54 4.74
CA GLY A 197 2.45 14.23 3.56
C GLY A 197 2.43 13.43 2.25
N THR A 198 1.86 12.21 2.25
CA THR A 198 1.76 11.33 1.07
C THR A 198 0.35 10.76 0.96
N HIS A 199 -0.07 10.41 -0.26
CA HIS A 199 -1.34 9.71 -0.52
C HIS A 199 -1.16 8.18 -0.59
N ILE A 200 0.09 7.73 -0.55
CA ILE A 200 0.50 6.32 -0.61
C ILE A 200 1.05 5.92 0.75
N VAL A 201 0.44 4.93 1.38
CA VAL A 201 0.95 4.28 2.58
C VAL A 201 1.58 2.96 2.17
N GLU A 202 2.91 2.94 2.11
CA GLU A 202 3.66 1.71 1.87
C GLU A 202 3.58 0.80 3.10
N LEU A 203 3.33 -0.49 2.85
CA LEU A 203 3.34 -1.52 3.87
C LEU A 203 4.78 -2.03 4.05
N PRO A 204 5.39 -1.78 5.22
CA PRO A 204 6.77 -2.18 5.45
C PRO A 204 6.88 -3.70 5.57
N VAL A 205 7.91 -4.26 4.95
CA VAL A 205 8.14 -5.71 4.94
C VAL A 205 9.28 -6.09 5.88
N ALA A 206 9.01 -6.99 6.83
CA ALA A 206 10.01 -7.56 7.72
C ALA A 206 10.52 -8.90 7.21
N SER A 207 11.83 -9.15 7.31
CA SER A 207 12.31 -10.52 7.43
C SER A 207 12.00 -11.00 8.85
N PHE A 208 11.15 -12.02 9.02
CA PHE A 208 10.82 -12.60 10.33
C PHE A 208 11.97 -13.45 10.91
N SER A 209 13.18 -12.91 10.89
CA SER A 209 14.35 -13.51 11.53
C SER A 209 14.45 -13.02 12.97
N ASN A 210 14.59 -13.94 13.93
CA ASN A 210 14.76 -13.59 15.35
C ASN A 210 15.86 -12.54 15.54
N VAL A 211 15.52 -11.40 16.13
CA VAL A 211 16.47 -10.37 16.55
C VAL A 211 17.24 -10.90 17.77
N LYS A 212 18.58 -10.85 17.70
CA LYS A 212 19.46 -11.29 18.79
C LYS A 212 19.64 -10.17 19.82
N PRO A 213 20.02 -10.45 21.07
CA PRO A 213 20.12 -9.43 22.13
C PRO A 213 21.01 -8.22 21.78
N PHE A 214 22.12 -8.44 21.06
CA PHE A 214 22.99 -7.34 20.66
C PHE A 214 22.45 -6.53 19.47
N GLU A 215 21.68 -7.18 18.59
CA GLU A 215 21.00 -6.51 17.49
C GLU A 215 19.83 -5.67 18.02
N GLU A 216 19.10 -6.19 19.01
CA GLU A 216 18.06 -5.48 19.76
C GLU A 216 18.59 -4.19 20.38
N LEU A 217 19.75 -4.25 21.04
CA LEU A 217 20.40 -3.05 21.57
C LEU A 217 20.67 -2.01 20.47
N ILE A 218 21.21 -2.44 19.31
CA ILE A 218 21.44 -1.54 18.18
C ILE A 218 20.15 -0.86 17.73
N LEU A 219 19.05 -1.62 17.63
CA LEU A 219 17.76 -1.08 17.21
C LEU A 219 17.21 -0.07 18.22
N PHE A 220 17.29 -0.37 19.52
CA PHE A 220 16.86 0.58 20.57
C PHE A 220 17.71 1.85 20.57
N THR A 221 19.04 1.75 20.50
CA THR A 221 19.93 2.92 20.41
C THR A 221 19.58 3.78 19.17
N LEU A 222 19.34 3.17 18.01
CA LEU A 222 18.88 3.92 16.84
C LEU A 222 17.48 4.53 17.03
N GLY A 223 16.58 3.84 17.74
CA GLY A 223 15.25 4.36 18.06
C GLY A 223 15.28 5.56 19.01
N GLU A 224 16.22 5.59 19.96
CA GLU A 224 16.39 6.68 20.92
C GLU A 224 17.08 7.91 20.31
N HIS A 225 18.14 7.69 19.52
CA HIS A 225 18.99 8.78 19.00
C HIS A 225 18.65 9.17 17.56
N GLY A 226 17.83 8.39 16.85
CA GLY A 226 17.40 8.64 15.46
C GLY A 226 18.41 8.15 14.43
N GLU A 227 19.32 9.03 14.00
CA GLU A 227 20.30 8.72 12.96
C GLU A 227 21.73 9.03 13.42
N PHE A 228 22.69 8.27 12.90
CA PHE A 228 24.12 8.47 13.10
C PHE A 228 24.82 8.70 11.76
N GLU A 229 25.84 9.56 11.73
CA GLU A 229 26.59 9.89 10.51
C GLU A 229 27.47 8.72 10.03
N SER A 230 27.78 7.79 10.94
CA SER A 230 28.48 6.55 10.59
C SER A 230 28.23 5.42 11.59
N VAL A 231 28.47 4.18 11.14
CA VAL A 231 28.48 2.99 12.00
C VAL A 231 29.52 3.10 13.13
N SER A 232 30.58 3.88 12.93
CA SER A 232 31.61 4.07 13.97
C SER A 232 31.10 4.95 15.10
N GLU A 233 30.32 5.98 14.76
CA GLU A 233 29.66 6.86 15.73
C GLU A 233 28.61 6.09 16.55
N LEU A 234 27.80 5.27 15.88
CA LEU A 234 26.88 4.34 16.53
C LEU A 234 27.62 3.39 17.48
N ALA A 235 28.78 2.85 17.06
CA ALA A 235 29.59 2.00 17.92
C ALA A 235 30.15 2.72 19.15
N GLU A 236 30.52 4.00 19.03
CA GLU A 236 30.94 4.80 20.19
C GLU A 236 29.78 5.05 21.16
N ALA A 237 28.57 5.33 20.65
CA ALA A 237 27.38 5.50 21.48
C ALA A 237 27.04 4.21 22.25
N LEU A 238 27.01 3.07 21.56
CA LEU A 238 26.77 1.75 22.16
C LEU A 238 27.80 1.39 23.24
N ALA A 239 29.08 1.68 23.01
CA ALA A 239 30.13 1.43 24.00
C ALA A 239 29.91 2.26 25.28
N ARG A 240 29.49 3.53 25.14
CA ARG A 240 29.17 4.40 26.28
C ARG A 240 27.95 3.90 27.06
N GLU A 241 26.89 3.49 26.37
CA GLU A 241 25.66 2.97 26.98
C GLU A 241 25.89 1.67 27.75
N LEU A 242 26.69 0.75 27.19
CA LEU A 242 27.06 -0.50 27.84
C LEU A 242 28.13 -0.37 28.92
N ASN A 243 28.73 0.82 29.07
CA ASN A 243 29.92 1.03 29.89
C ASN A 243 31.05 0.04 29.53
N GLU A 244 31.19 -0.26 28.23
CA GLU A 244 32.24 -1.10 27.65
C GLU A 244 33.35 -0.25 27.02
N GLU A 245 34.56 -0.81 26.92
CA GLU A 245 35.67 -0.14 26.27
C GLU A 245 35.50 -0.13 24.74
N TYR A 246 35.61 1.05 24.12
CA TYR A 246 35.56 1.18 22.66
C TYR A 246 36.85 0.63 22.04
N THR A 247 36.78 -0.61 21.57
CA THR A 247 37.89 -1.34 20.93
C THR A 247 37.60 -1.63 19.46
N ASP A 248 38.64 -1.92 18.68
CA ASP A 248 38.49 -2.35 17.28
C ASP A 248 37.62 -3.61 17.15
N SER A 249 37.70 -4.51 18.13
CA SER A 249 36.86 -5.71 18.19
C SER A 249 35.39 -5.37 18.42
N PHE A 250 35.10 -4.42 19.31
CA PHE A 250 33.73 -3.95 19.56
C PHE A 250 33.15 -3.28 18.30
N ARG A 251 33.93 -2.37 17.69
CA ARG A 251 33.54 -1.71 16.44
C ARG A 251 33.25 -2.71 15.32
N SER A 252 34.09 -3.73 15.16
CA SER A 252 33.89 -4.79 14.16
C SER A 252 32.61 -5.59 14.42
N LYS A 253 32.28 -5.86 15.68
CA LYS A 253 31.03 -6.51 16.09
C LYS A 253 29.81 -5.66 15.72
N VAL A 254 29.86 -4.34 15.95
CA VAL A 254 28.77 -3.41 15.57
C VAL A 254 28.58 -3.40 14.06
N ILE A 255 29.65 -3.23 13.28
CA ILE A 255 29.59 -3.25 11.80
C ILE A 255 28.91 -4.51 11.29
N TYR A 256 29.36 -5.68 11.76
CA TYR A 256 28.78 -6.95 11.37
C TYR A 256 27.28 -7.06 11.67
N ASN A 257 26.82 -6.58 12.83
CA ASN A 257 25.39 -6.64 13.18
C ASN A 257 24.57 -5.58 12.44
N VAL A 258 25.13 -4.41 12.14
CA VAL A 258 24.49 -3.42 11.28
C VAL A 258 24.30 -3.97 9.88
N ASP A 259 25.30 -4.65 9.31
CA ASP A 259 25.18 -5.30 8.00
C ASP A 259 24.09 -6.39 8.02
N LEU A 260 24.03 -7.21 9.08
CA LEU A 260 22.96 -8.20 9.27
C LEU A 260 21.57 -7.59 9.44
N LEU A 261 21.47 -6.42 10.04
CA LEU A 261 20.21 -5.69 10.21
C LEU A 261 19.85 -4.85 8.98
N GLY A 262 20.81 -4.63 8.07
CA GLY A 262 20.65 -3.83 6.87
C GLY A 262 19.83 -4.50 5.76
N PRO A 263 19.77 -3.87 4.57
CA PRO A 263 18.93 -4.31 3.45
C PRO A 263 19.21 -5.75 2.98
N GLY A 264 20.48 -6.17 2.96
CA GLY A 264 20.90 -7.53 2.59
C GLY A 264 20.76 -8.57 3.70
N GLY A 265 20.11 -8.22 4.80
CA GLY A 265 19.86 -9.11 5.93
C GLY A 265 18.42 -9.03 6.39
N LYS A 266 18.20 -8.54 7.62
CA LYS A 266 16.85 -8.47 8.23
C LYS A 266 16.06 -7.26 7.79
N GLY A 267 16.74 -6.21 7.33
CA GLY A 267 16.10 -5.04 6.76
C GLY A 267 15.50 -4.07 7.77
N TYR A 268 15.95 -4.08 9.02
CA TYR A 268 15.54 -3.14 10.06
C TYR A 268 16.30 -1.82 10.00
N ILE A 269 17.46 -1.78 9.36
CA ILE A 269 18.32 -0.60 9.21
C ILE A 269 18.44 -0.22 7.74
N GLU A 270 18.47 1.10 7.48
CA GLU A 270 18.85 1.69 6.20
C GLU A 270 20.21 2.38 6.32
N GLN A 271 20.98 2.31 5.24
CA GLN A 271 22.28 2.97 5.14
C GLN A 271 22.34 3.82 3.87
N GLU A 272 22.52 5.12 4.04
CA GLU A 272 22.63 6.07 2.93
C GLU A 272 24.09 6.52 2.76
N SER A 273 24.63 6.39 1.55
CA SER A 273 26.01 6.79 1.26
C SER A 273 26.19 8.30 1.34
N GLN A 274 27.08 8.75 2.23
CA GLN A 274 27.54 10.13 2.38
C GLN A 274 29.06 10.17 2.15
N GLY A 275 29.47 10.24 0.88
CA GLY A 275 30.89 10.27 0.50
C GLY A 275 31.64 8.97 0.86
N LYS A 276 32.37 8.97 1.99
CA LYS A 276 33.12 7.79 2.50
C LYS A 276 32.47 7.13 3.72
N SER A 277 31.38 7.71 4.24
CA SER A 277 30.60 7.14 5.35
C SER A 277 29.21 6.74 4.88
N HIS A 278 28.54 5.97 5.72
CA HIS A 278 27.15 5.57 5.54
C HIS A 278 26.35 6.09 6.73
N ARG A 279 25.45 7.02 6.47
CA ARG A 279 24.49 7.49 7.47
C ARG A 279 23.57 6.31 7.80
N THR A 280 23.44 5.99 9.08
CA THR A 280 22.76 4.78 9.57
C THR A 280 21.55 5.19 10.39
N ARG A 281 20.37 4.68 10.02
CA ARG A 281 19.09 4.97 10.70
C ARG A 281 18.17 3.74 10.69
N LEU A 282 17.13 3.74 11.50
CA LEU A 282 16.07 2.75 11.38
C LEU A 282 15.37 2.89 10.02
N SER A 283 15.11 1.75 9.39
CA SER A 283 14.08 1.65 8.34
C SER A 283 12.69 1.81 8.96
N ARG A 284 11.66 1.97 8.12
CA ARG A 284 10.27 2.01 8.62
C ARG A 284 9.88 0.77 9.43
N ILE A 285 10.32 -0.42 9.02
CA ILE A 285 10.04 -1.64 9.79
C ILE A 285 10.85 -1.69 11.10
N GLY A 286 12.06 -1.12 11.10
CA GLY A 286 12.87 -0.94 12.31
C GLY A 286 12.19 -0.04 13.34
N GLU A 287 11.62 1.09 12.91
CA GLU A 287 10.85 1.98 13.77
C GLU A 287 9.66 1.27 14.41
N LEU A 288 8.89 0.51 13.61
CA LEU A 288 7.76 -0.26 14.10
C LEU A 288 8.20 -1.38 15.04
N TRP A 289 9.33 -2.03 14.76
CA TRP A 289 9.89 -3.05 15.63
C TRP A 289 10.23 -2.47 17.00
N VAL A 290 10.98 -1.35 17.04
CA VAL A 290 11.31 -0.66 18.30
C VAL A 290 10.03 -0.28 19.04
N ARG A 291 9.08 0.40 18.38
CA ARG A 291 7.81 0.79 19.01
C ARG A 291 7.00 -0.37 19.59
N ALA A 292 7.09 -1.56 18.99
CA ALA A 292 6.37 -2.75 19.46
C ALA A 292 7.09 -3.49 20.60
N HIS A 293 8.40 -3.25 20.80
CA HIS A 293 9.24 -3.92 21.79
C HIS A 293 9.75 -2.97 22.88
N SER A 294 9.56 -1.66 22.71
CA SER A 294 9.58 -0.70 23.80
C SER A 294 8.38 -1.01 24.68
N ASP A 295 8.57 -1.76 25.77
CA ASP A 295 7.56 -1.86 26.82
C ASP A 295 7.14 -0.44 27.20
N ASP A 296 5.84 -0.11 27.05
CA ASP A 296 5.19 0.98 27.78
C ASP A 296 5.31 0.65 29.28
N SER A 297 6.51 0.85 29.82
CA SER A 297 6.81 0.80 31.24
C SER A 297 6.52 2.20 31.79
N GLU A 298 5.23 2.55 31.77
CA GLU A 298 4.62 3.46 32.74
C GLU A 298 4.12 2.67 33.97
#